data_AF-A0A4R2HZ06-F1
#
_entry.id   AF-A0A4R2HZ06-F1
#
_cell.length_a   1.000
_cell.length_b   1.000
_cell.length_c   1.000
_cell.angle_alpha   90.00
_cell.angle_beta   90.00
_cell.angle_gamma   90.00
#
_symmetry.space_group_name_H-M   'P 1'
#
loop_
_entity.id
_entity.type
_entity.pdbx_description
1 polymer ?
#
loop_
_entity_poly.entity_id
_entity_poly.type
_entity_poly.pdbx_seq_one_letter_code
_entity_poly.pdbx_strand_id
1 'polypeptide(L)'
;MPESRHNPPAMRRERGRGLALGRIAMMLREPIVEWLQESRVVAQAGPRGAGRGSSRRTSGGTVSDRLRFVKETSRKFINARTIVLAAAVVAAYGVYEHPPLESVGRQEVALRLNRLTGTTTRLGEGVALVLPGIHELRRYSLLDQTYTPTRSAKADGEAPFQSSEGLSLGVELSIRYAIDPATLPDKASRLPDDVGAELVEPLVQGVVYKVFTRYTVREIFSSKRQELQDVIEAELRPLLAADGIALRRVTMGNVDLPADYRAGMDKLLAVELETEQMQYTLQLKEKQVKESELEAEAEKVRREKAAEASANEQIIAAKAQEEAMKHVIPFKQKQIEQRRLEADAEKAARIRTAEGTAEARRIEAQGEADSRRKLAEADAYRVEQLGKVASEQLERDGALITKHPLLIQKTLADKLSDRVSVIIAPTPADGGFIGANLIGGMKAQAMTQAPQE
;
A
#
# COMPACT_ATOMS: atom_id res chain seq x y z
N MET A 1 26.11 -0.16 -35.73
CA MET A 1 26.98 0.81 -35.06
C MET A 1 28.07 0.03 -34.34
N PRO A 2 29.32 0.08 -34.78
CA PRO A 2 30.43 -0.69 -34.21
C PRO A 2 31.34 0.21 -33.36
N GLU A 3 31.54 -0.14 -32.11
CA GLU A 3 32.52 0.47 -31.19
C GLU A 3 32.89 -0.62 -30.18
N SER A 4 34.10 -0.78 -29.70
CA SER A 4 35.42 -0.33 -30.09
C SER A 4 36.38 -1.22 -29.28
N ARG A 5 37.51 -1.60 -29.89
CA ARG A 5 38.58 -2.40 -29.25
C ARG A 5 39.10 -1.68 -28.01
N HIS A 6 39.32 -2.41 -26.91
CA HIS A 6 40.24 -1.99 -25.84
C HIS A 6 41.28 -3.08 -25.60
N ASN A 7 42.51 -2.69 -25.90
CA ASN A 7 43.77 -3.42 -25.81
C ASN A 7 44.38 -3.13 -24.42
N PRO A 8 44.98 -4.09 -23.71
CA PRO A 8 45.67 -3.84 -22.44
C PRO A 8 46.97 -3.02 -22.62
N PRO A 9 47.42 -2.28 -21.59
CA PRO A 9 48.50 -1.31 -21.74
C PRO A 9 49.87 -1.98 -21.92
N ALA A 10 50.63 -1.33 -22.79
CA ALA A 10 51.92 -1.75 -23.30
C ALA A 10 53.00 -1.84 -22.21
N MET A 11 53.63 -3.02 -22.13
CA MET A 11 55.00 -3.17 -21.62
C MET A 11 55.93 -2.24 -22.40
N ARG A 12 56.50 -1.26 -21.68
CA ARG A 12 57.53 -0.36 -22.20
C ARG A 12 58.84 -1.14 -22.37
N ARG A 13 59.10 -1.59 -23.60
CA ARG A 13 60.42 -2.07 -24.06
C ARG A 13 61.38 -0.87 -24.12
N GLU A 14 62.21 -0.70 -23.10
CA GLU A 14 63.53 -0.07 -23.31
C GLU A 14 64.50 -1.15 -23.83
N ARG A 15 64.48 -1.36 -25.15
CA ARG A 15 65.57 -2.03 -25.87
C ARG A 15 66.43 -0.95 -26.49
N GLY A 16 67.62 -0.75 -25.92
CA GLY A 16 68.61 0.12 -26.54
C GLY A 16 69.77 0.48 -25.62
N ARG A 17 70.53 -0.54 -25.15
CA ARG A 17 71.95 -0.44 -24.72
C ARG A 17 72.39 -1.79 -24.12
N GLY A 18 72.54 -2.79 -24.98
CA GLY A 18 72.93 -4.15 -24.57
C GLY A 18 73.72 -4.89 -25.65
N LEU A 19 74.45 -4.16 -26.50
CA LEU A 19 75.33 -4.73 -27.54
C LEU A 19 76.70 -4.05 -27.45
N ALA A 20 77.35 -4.22 -26.31
CA ALA A 20 78.78 -3.94 -26.16
C ALA A 20 79.47 -4.73 -25.02
N LEU A 21 78.72 -5.41 -24.15
CA LEU A 21 79.30 -6.10 -22.98
C LEU A 21 79.22 -7.64 -23.04
N GLY A 22 78.47 -8.22 -24.00
CA GLY A 22 78.47 -9.67 -24.23
C GLY A 22 79.72 -10.21 -24.93
N ARG A 23 80.59 -9.33 -25.45
CA ARG A 23 81.82 -9.72 -26.18
C ARG A 23 83.09 -9.64 -25.34
N ILE A 24 83.02 -9.10 -24.13
CA ILE A 24 84.17 -9.03 -23.20
C ILE A 24 84.08 -10.12 -22.12
N ALA A 25 82.86 -10.55 -21.75
CA ALA A 25 82.64 -11.66 -20.82
C ALA A 25 82.94 -13.07 -21.40
N MET A 26 83.14 -13.18 -22.72
CA MET A 26 83.41 -14.46 -23.40
C MET A 26 84.92 -14.74 -23.61
N MET A 27 85.81 -13.82 -23.26
CA MET A 27 87.25 -13.94 -23.56
C MET A 27 88.14 -14.26 -22.34
N LEU A 28 87.55 -14.47 -21.15
CA LEU A 28 88.28 -14.72 -19.91
C LEU A 28 87.81 -15.94 -19.11
N ARG A 29 86.95 -16.79 -19.69
CA ARG A 29 86.34 -17.95 -19.02
C ARG A 29 86.76 -19.30 -19.60
N GLU A 30 87.98 -19.42 -20.14
CA GLU A 30 88.46 -20.70 -20.71
C GLU A 30 89.74 -21.33 -20.11
N PRO A 31 90.65 -20.69 -19.35
CA PRO A 31 91.82 -21.42 -18.84
C PRO A 31 91.66 -22.04 -17.44
N ILE A 32 90.50 -21.93 -16.78
CA ILE A 32 90.33 -22.37 -15.36
C ILE A 32 89.46 -23.65 -15.23
N VAL A 33 88.64 -23.98 -16.24
CA VAL A 33 87.78 -25.18 -16.19
C VAL A 33 88.52 -26.43 -16.68
N GLU A 34 89.48 -26.30 -17.61
CA GLU A 34 90.29 -27.42 -18.11
C GLU A 34 91.28 -27.97 -17.06
N TRP A 35 91.76 -27.14 -16.13
CA TRP A 35 92.72 -27.58 -15.10
C TRP A 35 92.07 -28.33 -13.92
N LEU A 36 90.75 -28.22 -13.74
CA LEU A 36 90.01 -28.82 -12.61
C LEU A 36 89.34 -30.15 -12.94
N GLN A 37 89.38 -30.63 -14.19
CA GLN A 37 88.87 -31.95 -14.58
C GLN A 37 89.95 -33.04 -14.69
N GLU A 38 91.23 -32.69 -14.82
CA GLU A 38 92.32 -33.66 -14.99
C GLU A 38 92.87 -34.27 -13.68
N SER A 39 92.44 -33.77 -12.51
CA SER A 39 92.96 -34.22 -11.20
C SER A 39 92.10 -35.29 -10.50
N ARG A 40 91.00 -35.75 -11.10
CA ARG A 40 90.04 -36.68 -10.44
C ARG A 40 90.00 -38.12 -10.98
N VAL A 41 90.92 -38.54 -11.86
CA VAL A 41 90.85 -39.88 -12.50
C VAL A 41 91.93 -40.88 -12.03
N VAL A 42 92.80 -40.55 -11.06
CA VAL A 42 93.90 -41.46 -10.65
C VAL A 42 93.68 -42.17 -9.29
N ALA A 43 92.49 -42.10 -8.70
CA ALA A 43 92.21 -42.78 -7.42
C ALA A 43 91.02 -43.74 -7.52
N GLN A 44 91.15 -44.79 -8.35
CA GLN A 44 90.43 -46.06 -8.16
C GLN A 44 91.00 -47.12 -9.12
N ALA A 45 91.98 -47.88 -8.66
CA ALA A 45 92.35 -49.15 -9.25
C ALA A 45 92.40 -50.21 -8.15
N GLY A 46 91.47 -51.17 -8.23
CA GLY A 46 91.50 -52.45 -7.54
C GLY A 46 90.95 -53.53 -8.50
N PRO A 47 91.50 -54.76 -8.50
CA PRO A 47 91.78 -55.46 -9.75
C PRO A 47 90.85 -56.66 -10.02
N ARG A 48 90.65 -56.98 -11.31
CA ARG A 48 90.74 -58.33 -11.93
C ARG A 48 89.92 -58.39 -13.22
N GLY A 49 90.54 -58.92 -14.28
CA GLY A 49 89.84 -59.29 -15.51
C GLY A 49 90.80 -59.40 -16.69
N ALA A 50 91.19 -60.62 -17.02
CA ALA A 50 92.12 -60.97 -18.08
C ALA A 50 91.56 -60.63 -19.48
N GLY A 51 92.42 -60.13 -20.37
CA GLY A 51 92.09 -59.89 -21.77
C GLY A 51 93.32 -59.60 -22.62
N ARG A 52 93.70 -60.60 -23.43
CA ARG A 52 94.76 -60.62 -24.45
C ARG A 52 94.62 -59.49 -25.48
N GLY A 53 95.75 -58.94 -25.96
CA GLY A 53 95.83 -58.43 -27.35
C GLY A 53 96.69 -57.20 -27.63
N SER A 54 97.93 -57.45 -28.09
CA SER A 54 98.73 -56.72 -29.11
C SER A 54 99.02 -55.20 -29.03
N SER A 55 100.29 -54.91 -28.73
CA SER A 55 101.27 -54.03 -29.41
C SER A 55 100.87 -52.69 -30.07
N ARG A 56 101.52 -51.59 -29.61
CA ARG A 56 102.48 -50.81 -30.42
C ARG A 56 103.28 -49.78 -29.60
N ARG A 57 104.55 -49.62 -29.99
CA ARG A 57 105.57 -48.65 -29.55
C ARG A 57 105.17 -47.19 -29.78
N THR A 58 105.60 -46.28 -28.90
CA THR A 58 106.53 -45.14 -29.17
C THR A 58 106.84 -44.39 -27.85
N SER A 59 108.12 -44.33 -27.46
CA SER A 59 109.06 -43.19 -27.50
C SER A 59 109.06 -42.32 -26.23
N GLY A 60 110.17 -42.38 -25.49
CA GLY A 60 110.41 -41.63 -24.26
C GLY A 60 110.78 -40.15 -24.48
N GLY A 61 110.50 -39.36 -23.45
CA GLY A 61 110.95 -37.99 -23.26
C GLY A 61 110.83 -37.65 -21.77
N THR A 62 111.97 -37.35 -21.15
CA THR A 62 112.22 -37.31 -19.70
C THR A 62 111.60 -36.09 -19.01
N VAL A 63 110.96 -36.33 -17.86
CA VAL A 63 110.21 -35.38 -17.01
C VAL A 63 111.10 -34.30 -16.35
N SER A 64 112.42 -34.42 -16.44
CA SER A 64 113.39 -33.63 -15.67
C SER A 64 113.68 -32.22 -16.19
N ASP A 65 113.24 -31.84 -17.39
CA ASP A 65 113.52 -30.51 -17.95
C ASP A 65 112.41 -29.48 -17.74
N ARG A 66 111.21 -29.91 -17.31
CA ARG A 66 110.07 -29.00 -17.12
C ARG A 66 110.00 -28.34 -15.74
N LEU A 67 110.76 -28.84 -14.74
CA LEU A 67 110.67 -28.34 -13.37
C LEU A 67 111.59 -27.16 -13.02
N ARG A 68 112.56 -26.80 -13.88
CA ARG A 68 113.48 -25.69 -13.58
C ARG A 68 112.99 -24.30 -14.03
N PHE A 69 112.05 -24.22 -14.98
CA PHE A 69 111.61 -22.94 -15.52
C PHE A 69 110.55 -22.22 -14.65
N VAL A 70 109.86 -22.94 -13.77
CA VAL A 70 108.75 -22.38 -12.97
C VAL A 70 109.23 -21.69 -11.69
N LYS A 71 110.46 -21.98 -11.22
CA LYS A 71 110.91 -21.56 -9.88
C LYS A 71 111.67 -20.22 -9.84
N GLU A 72 112.08 -19.66 -10.98
CA GLU A 72 112.88 -18.42 -11.05
C GLU A 72 112.09 -17.17 -11.49
N THR A 73 110.96 -17.34 -12.17
CA THR A 73 110.11 -16.22 -12.64
C THR A 73 109.15 -15.69 -11.58
N SER A 74 108.91 -16.45 -10.49
CA SER A 74 107.90 -16.09 -9.48
C SER A 74 108.36 -15.05 -8.45
N ARG A 75 109.64 -14.63 -8.47
CA ARG A 75 110.22 -13.78 -7.41
C ARG A 75 110.45 -12.31 -7.82
N LYS A 76 110.16 -11.92 -9.07
CA LYS A 76 110.38 -10.54 -9.58
C LYS A 76 109.12 -9.70 -9.84
N PHE A 77 107.92 -10.26 -9.69
CA PHE A 77 106.65 -9.52 -9.92
C PHE A 77 105.81 -9.27 -8.66
N ILE A 78 106.23 -9.80 -7.52
CA ILE A 78 105.65 -9.49 -6.22
C ILE A 78 106.39 -8.28 -5.64
N ASN A 79 106.42 -7.19 -6.39
CA ASN A 79 106.86 -5.91 -5.85
C ASN A 79 105.73 -5.39 -4.95
N ALA A 80 106.03 -4.87 -3.76
CA ALA A 80 105.00 -4.34 -2.85
C ALA A 80 104.02 -3.37 -3.56
N ARG A 81 104.50 -2.65 -4.59
CA ARG A 81 103.69 -1.78 -5.47
C ARG A 81 102.62 -2.50 -6.29
N THR A 82 102.88 -3.68 -6.85
CA THR A 82 101.87 -4.42 -7.65
C THR A 82 100.80 -5.03 -6.76
N ILE A 83 101.17 -5.48 -5.55
CA ILE A 83 100.20 -5.91 -4.52
C ILE A 83 99.32 -4.73 -4.08
N VAL A 84 99.92 -3.57 -3.81
CA VAL A 84 99.17 -2.36 -3.42
C VAL A 84 98.22 -1.91 -4.53
N LEU A 85 98.66 -1.95 -5.79
CA LEU A 85 97.81 -1.60 -6.93
C LEU A 85 96.64 -2.60 -7.10
N ALA A 86 96.91 -3.90 -7.01
CA ALA A 86 95.87 -4.93 -7.09
C ALA A 86 94.86 -4.80 -5.94
N ALA A 87 95.32 -4.54 -4.71
CA ALA A 87 94.46 -4.27 -3.57
C ALA A 87 93.60 -3.00 -3.76
N ALA A 88 94.17 -1.94 -4.35
CA ALA A 88 93.44 -0.72 -4.65
C ALA A 88 92.37 -0.93 -5.74
N VAL A 89 92.65 -1.74 -6.77
CA VAL A 89 91.67 -2.09 -7.82
C VAL A 89 90.54 -2.92 -7.24
N VAL A 90 90.84 -3.89 -6.37
CA VAL A 90 89.80 -4.68 -5.67
C VAL A 90 88.97 -3.81 -4.74
N ALA A 91 89.60 -2.88 -4.01
CA ALA A 91 88.89 -1.93 -3.15
C ALA A 91 88.01 -0.97 -3.97
N ALA A 92 88.50 -0.44 -5.09
CA ALA A 92 87.74 0.41 -5.99
C ALA A 92 86.57 -0.35 -6.64
N TYR A 93 86.79 -1.62 -7.01
CA TYR A 93 85.74 -2.50 -7.52
C TYR A 93 84.67 -2.77 -6.46
N GLY A 94 85.05 -3.05 -5.21
CA GLY A 94 84.10 -3.24 -4.12
C GLY A 94 83.29 -1.97 -3.79
N VAL A 95 83.91 -0.80 -3.87
CA VAL A 95 83.22 0.51 -3.70
C VAL A 95 82.29 0.80 -4.89
N TYR A 96 82.63 0.35 -6.09
CA TYR A 96 81.79 0.50 -7.28
C TYR A 96 80.58 -0.44 -7.25
N GLU A 97 80.78 -1.69 -6.83
CA GLU A 97 79.71 -2.69 -6.74
C GLU A 97 78.75 -2.41 -5.57
N HIS A 98 79.27 -1.83 -4.49
CA HIS A 98 78.50 -1.41 -3.32
C HIS A 98 78.84 0.03 -2.94
N PRO A 99 78.08 1.02 -3.46
CA PRO A 99 78.33 2.42 -3.18
C PRO A 99 78.25 2.68 -1.67
N PRO A 100 79.26 3.32 -1.06
CA PRO A 100 79.27 3.53 0.38
C PRO A 100 78.30 4.61 0.84
N LEU A 101 77.75 5.40 -0.08
CA LEU A 101 76.76 6.42 0.19
C LEU A 101 75.42 5.94 -0.37
N GLU A 102 74.52 5.56 0.52
CA GLU A 102 73.14 5.24 0.17
C GLU A 102 72.21 6.31 0.74
N SER A 103 71.23 6.74 -0.04
CA SER A 103 70.20 7.68 0.44
C SER A 103 69.01 6.92 1.01
N VAL A 104 68.60 7.30 2.20
CA VAL A 104 67.35 6.86 2.83
C VAL A 104 66.23 7.77 2.34
N GLY A 105 65.16 7.19 1.78
CA GLY A 105 64.02 7.92 1.26
C GLY A 105 63.25 8.65 2.37
N ARG A 106 62.31 9.52 1.95
CA ARG A 106 61.38 10.16 2.88
C ARG A 106 60.44 9.11 3.47
N GLN A 107 60.16 9.19 4.76
CA GLN A 107 59.32 8.23 5.50
C GLN A 107 59.85 6.78 5.47
N GLU A 108 61.15 6.63 5.25
CA GLU A 108 61.87 5.38 5.45
C GLU A 108 62.80 5.53 6.66
N VAL A 109 63.00 4.43 7.38
CA VAL A 109 64.08 4.32 8.36
C VAL A 109 65.00 3.22 7.90
N ALA A 110 66.29 3.55 7.83
CA ALA A 110 67.30 2.56 7.58
C ALA A 110 67.97 2.16 8.89
N LEU A 111 68.24 0.87 9.03
CA LEU A 111 69.00 0.31 10.13
C LEU A 111 70.30 -0.21 9.57
N ARG A 112 71.39 0.36 10.06
CA ARG A 112 72.74 -0.11 9.74
C ARG A 112 73.18 -1.08 10.82
N LEU A 113 73.27 -2.34 10.42
CA LEU A 113 73.81 -3.42 11.24
C LEU A 113 75.31 -3.55 10.97
N ASN A 114 76.12 -3.49 12.02
CA ASN A 114 77.53 -3.85 11.91
C ASN A 114 77.67 -5.37 12.06
N ARG A 115 78.08 -6.06 10.99
CA ARG A 115 78.23 -7.52 10.96
C ARG A 115 79.36 -8.02 11.87
N LEU A 116 80.32 -7.17 12.23
CA LEU A 116 81.44 -7.53 13.12
C LEU A 116 81.06 -7.42 14.60
N THR A 117 80.32 -6.37 14.98
CA THR A 117 79.99 -6.08 16.39
C THR A 117 78.55 -6.40 16.77
N GLY A 118 77.68 -6.66 15.80
CA GLY A 118 76.24 -6.85 15.99
C GLY A 118 75.48 -5.57 16.37
N THR A 119 76.16 -4.41 16.44
CA THR A 119 75.53 -3.15 16.84
C THR A 119 74.65 -2.60 15.72
N THR A 120 73.39 -2.30 16.04
CA THR A 120 72.45 -1.63 15.14
C THR A 120 72.46 -0.12 15.39
N THR A 121 72.55 0.65 14.31
CA THR A 121 72.45 2.11 14.34
C THR A 121 71.29 2.56 13.47
N ARG A 122 70.40 3.37 14.04
CA ARG A 122 69.25 3.95 13.32
C ARG A 122 69.69 5.14 12.49
N LEU A 123 69.35 5.11 11.22
CA LEU A 123 69.57 6.18 10.26
C LEU A 123 68.20 6.71 9.83
N GLY A 124 67.99 8.01 10.06
CA GLY A 124 66.82 8.72 9.57
C GLY A 124 66.96 9.09 8.09
N GLU A 125 66.06 9.94 7.63
CA GLU A 125 66.09 10.49 6.27
C GLU A 125 67.43 11.19 5.99
N GLY A 126 68.04 10.92 4.83
CA GLY A 126 69.31 11.54 4.43
C GLY A 126 70.33 10.55 3.86
N VAL A 127 71.58 10.99 3.76
CA VAL A 127 72.68 10.18 3.21
C VAL A 127 73.31 9.37 4.34
N ALA A 128 73.33 8.05 4.18
CA ALA A 128 73.94 7.12 5.11
C ALA A 128 75.27 6.60 4.56
N LEU A 129 76.31 6.61 5.41
CA LEU A 129 77.59 5.97 5.11
C LEU A 129 77.54 4.49 5.52
N VAL A 130 77.56 3.61 4.53
CA VAL A 130 77.56 2.15 4.65
C VAL A 130 78.91 1.66 4.14
N LEU A 131 79.63 0.89 4.97
CA LEU A 131 80.93 0.34 4.56
C LEU A 131 80.67 -1.07 4.02
N PRO A 132 80.93 -1.33 2.73
CA PRO A 132 80.67 -2.64 2.16
C PRO A 132 81.46 -3.73 2.89
N GLY A 133 80.80 -4.86 3.15
CA GLY A 133 81.37 -6.01 3.87
C GLY A 133 81.28 -5.94 5.40
N ILE A 134 81.24 -4.74 6.00
CA ILE A 134 81.12 -4.56 7.46
C ILE A 134 79.70 -4.16 7.86
N HIS A 135 79.07 -3.28 7.07
CA HIS A 135 77.75 -2.76 7.34
C HIS A 135 76.73 -3.39 6.40
N GLU A 136 75.62 -3.87 6.96
CA GLU A 136 74.42 -4.25 6.23
C GLU A 136 73.36 -3.17 6.47
N LEU A 137 72.76 -2.66 5.38
CA LEU A 137 71.69 -1.66 5.46
C LEU A 137 70.35 -2.34 5.19
N ARG A 138 69.45 -2.33 6.17
CA ARG A 138 68.06 -2.73 5.98
C ARG A 138 67.16 -1.51 6.01
N ARG A 139 66.22 -1.43 5.06
CA ARG A 139 65.30 -0.30 4.92
C ARG A 139 63.90 -0.76 5.27
N TYR A 140 63.23 0.03 6.10
CA TYR A 140 61.85 -0.20 6.50
C TYR A 140 61.02 1.02 6.15
N SER A 141 59.90 0.80 5.45
CA SER A 141 58.93 1.85 5.16
C SER A 141 58.09 2.13 6.41
N LEU A 142 58.03 3.40 6.83
CA LEU A 142 57.14 3.85 7.91
C LEU A 142 55.73 4.20 7.40
N LEU A 143 55.50 4.09 6.10
CA LEU A 143 54.19 4.29 5.51
C LEU A 143 53.21 3.24 6.04
N ASP A 144 51.94 3.64 6.06
CA ASP A 144 50.87 2.69 6.30
C ASP A 144 50.82 1.69 5.13
N GLN A 145 50.85 0.41 5.47
CA GLN A 145 50.74 -0.71 4.56
C GLN A 145 49.40 -1.40 4.79
N THR A 146 48.91 -2.10 3.77
CA THR A 146 47.64 -2.82 3.83
C THR A 146 47.89 -4.27 3.46
N TYR A 147 47.51 -5.18 4.36
CA TYR A 147 47.46 -6.62 4.09
C TYR A 147 46.00 -7.04 3.84
N THR A 148 45.79 -7.82 2.78
CA THR A 148 44.49 -8.35 2.37
C THR A 148 44.62 -9.87 2.17
N PRO A 149 43.94 -10.71 2.97
CA PRO A 149 43.98 -12.15 2.81
C PRO A 149 43.15 -12.60 1.59
N THR A 150 43.79 -12.64 0.43
CA THR A 150 43.13 -12.97 -0.85
C THR A 150 42.69 -14.43 -0.94
N ARG A 151 43.40 -15.34 -0.26
CA ARG A 151 43.10 -16.79 -0.21
C ARG A 151 41.78 -17.12 0.49
N SER A 152 41.31 -16.22 1.34
CA SER A 152 40.08 -16.35 2.15
C SER A 152 38.94 -15.45 1.68
N ALA A 153 39.08 -14.80 0.51
CA ALA A 153 38.09 -13.86 0.01
C ALA A 153 36.82 -14.52 -0.55
N LYS A 154 36.89 -15.82 -0.89
CA LYS A 154 35.77 -16.59 -1.46
C LYS A 154 35.42 -17.79 -0.60
N ALA A 155 34.14 -18.18 -0.60
CA ALA A 155 33.67 -19.34 0.17
C ALA A 155 34.21 -20.67 -0.37
N ASP A 156 34.49 -20.74 -1.67
CA ASP A 156 35.07 -21.87 -2.40
C ASP A 156 36.58 -21.71 -2.67
N GLY A 157 37.23 -20.77 -1.97
CA GLY A 157 38.63 -20.43 -2.13
C GLY A 157 39.60 -21.48 -1.57
N GLU A 158 40.89 -21.16 -1.63
CA GLU A 158 41.97 -22.03 -1.12
C GLU A 158 41.93 -22.17 0.40
N ALA A 159 41.55 -21.11 1.12
CA ALA A 159 41.51 -21.08 2.57
C ALA A 159 40.29 -20.28 3.08
N PRO A 160 39.05 -20.77 2.92
CA PRO A 160 37.87 -20.07 3.42
C PRO A 160 37.89 -20.01 4.95
N PHE A 161 37.19 -19.02 5.51
CA PHE A 161 36.92 -18.99 6.94
C PHE A 161 35.71 -19.87 7.28
N GLN A 162 35.57 -20.25 8.54
CA GLN A 162 34.44 -21.06 9.00
C GLN A 162 33.68 -20.34 10.11
N SER A 163 32.35 -20.39 10.04
CA SER A 163 31.47 -19.91 11.11
C SER A 163 31.39 -20.92 12.25
N SER A 164 30.75 -20.53 13.36
CA SER A 164 30.41 -21.44 14.47
C SER A 164 29.53 -22.62 14.05
N GLU A 165 28.84 -22.50 12.91
CA GLU A 165 27.95 -23.52 12.34
C GLU A 165 28.72 -24.49 11.41
N GLY A 166 30.03 -24.27 11.22
CA GLY A 166 30.87 -25.07 10.32
C GLY A 166 30.69 -24.74 8.85
N LEU A 167 29.98 -23.66 8.51
CA LEU A 167 29.84 -23.22 7.12
C LEU A 167 31.09 -22.46 6.68
N SER A 168 31.63 -22.84 5.52
CA SER A 168 32.71 -22.09 4.87
C SER A 168 32.17 -20.77 4.29
N LEU A 169 32.84 -19.66 4.56
CA LEU A 169 32.54 -18.35 4.00
C LEU A 169 33.82 -17.62 3.57
N GLY A 170 33.69 -16.81 2.53
CA GLY A 170 34.72 -15.89 2.08
C GLY A 170 34.51 -14.53 2.72
N VAL A 171 35.56 -13.90 3.23
CA VAL A 171 35.47 -12.53 3.77
C VAL A 171 36.61 -11.70 3.24
N GLU A 172 36.27 -10.59 2.61
CA GLU A 172 37.24 -9.57 2.24
C GLU A 172 37.65 -8.79 3.49
N LEU A 173 38.91 -8.90 3.88
CA LEU A 173 39.47 -8.19 5.02
C LEU A 173 40.58 -7.26 4.56
N SER A 174 40.68 -6.10 5.19
CA SER A 174 41.76 -5.15 4.93
C SER A 174 42.36 -4.72 6.27
N ILE A 175 43.61 -5.12 6.50
CA ILE A 175 44.35 -4.85 7.72
C ILE A 175 45.37 -3.78 7.38
N ARG A 176 45.13 -2.55 7.87
CA ARG A 176 46.07 -1.45 7.72
C ARG A 176 46.99 -1.39 8.92
N TYR A 177 48.29 -1.46 8.69
CA TYR A 177 49.31 -1.48 9.72
C TYR A 177 50.49 -0.59 9.32
N ALA A 178 51.32 -0.21 10.29
CA ALA A 178 52.56 0.49 10.06
C ALA A 178 53.63 -0.02 11.03
N ILE A 179 54.89 0.12 10.67
CA ILE A 179 55.99 -0.19 11.58
C ILE A 179 56.10 0.96 12.60
N ASP A 180 56.17 0.62 13.89
CA ASP A 180 56.36 1.62 14.93
C ASP A 180 57.83 2.08 14.98
N PRO A 181 58.12 3.36 14.67
CA PRO A 181 59.49 3.86 14.66
C PRO A 181 60.16 3.86 16.04
N ALA A 182 59.41 3.78 17.14
CA ALA A 182 59.98 3.78 18.49
C ALA A 182 60.59 2.43 18.86
N THR A 183 59.92 1.33 18.48
CA THR A 183 60.31 -0.04 18.83
C THR A 183 61.19 -0.72 17.78
N LEU A 184 61.32 -0.11 16.61
CA LEU A 184 62.10 -0.63 15.48
C LEU A 184 63.57 -0.97 15.82
N PRO A 185 64.37 -0.15 16.54
CA PRO A 185 65.78 -0.46 16.82
C PRO A 185 65.99 -1.76 17.60
N ASP A 186 65.07 -2.08 18.52
CA ASP A 186 65.16 -3.25 19.41
C ASP A 186 64.60 -4.51 18.76
N LYS A 187 63.66 -4.36 17.84
CA LYS A 187 62.95 -5.49 17.20
C LYS A 187 63.42 -5.78 15.77
N ALA A 188 64.25 -4.90 15.20
CA ALA A 188 64.83 -4.99 13.87
C ALA A 188 65.34 -6.38 13.48
N SER A 189 66.09 -7.02 14.38
CA SER A 189 66.75 -8.30 14.10
C SER A 189 65.76 -9.46 13.93
N ARG A 190 64.51 -9.30 14.37
CA ARG A 190 63.44 -10.30 14.28
C ARG A 190 62.43 -9.99 13.18
N LEU A 191 62.48 -8.80 12.58
CA LEU A 191 61.59 -8.42 11.48
C LEU A 191 62.08 -9.08 10.18
N PRO A 192 61.23 -9.88 9.52
CA PRO A 192 61.55 -10.47 8.22
C PRO A 192 61.60 -9.40 7.12
N ASP A 193 62.09 -9.78 5.94
CA ASP A 193 62.17 -8.88 4.79
C ASP A 193 60.77 -8.51 4.27
N ASP A 194 59.83 -9.47 4.25
CA ASP A 194 58.40 -9.24 4.00
C ASP A 194 57.59 -9.36 5.30
N VAL A 195 57.43 -8.24 6.00
CA VAL A 195 56.63 -8.13 7.23
C VAL A 195 55.17 -8.54 6.98
N GLY A 196 54.63 -8.30 5.79
CA GLY A 196 53.25 -8.62 5.46
C GLY A 196 53.00 -10.12 5.38
N ALA A 197 53.76 -10.82 4.55
CA ALA A 197 53.56 -12.24 4.28
C ALA A 197 54.11 -13.15 5.39
N GLU A 198 55.24 -12.81 6.01
CA GLU A 198 55.91 -13.71 6.96
C GLU A 198 55.46 -13.51 8.41
N LEU A 199 54.96 -12.32 8.76
CA LEU A 199 54.61 -11.98 10.14
C LEU A 199 53.13 -11.59 10.30
N VAL A 200 52.64 -10.63 9.52
CA VAL A 200 51.26 -10.14 9.66
C VAL A 200 50.25 -11.20 9.25
N GLU A 201 50.44 -11.85 8.10
CA GLU A 201 49.56 -12.90 7.58
C GLU A 201 49.25 -14.02 8.58
N PRO A 202 50.23 -14.76 9.15
CA PRO A 202 49.93 -15.86 10.06
C PRO A 202 49.25 -15.40 11.37
N LEU A 203 49.58 -14.21 11.88
CA LEU A 203 48.95 -13.64 13.07
C LEU A 203 47.49 -13.25 12.81
N VAL A 204 47.25 -12.54 11.70
CA VAL A 204 45.90 -12.15 11.25
C VAL A 204 45.07 -13.40 11.03
N GLN A 205 45.60 -14.36 10.29
CA GLN A 205 44.92 -15.61 9.98
C GLN A 205 44.52 -16.33 11.28
N GLY A 206 45.46 -16.55 12.20
CA GLY A 206 45.18 -17.23 13.47
C GLY A 206 44.07 -16.56 14.31
N VAL A 207 44.10 -15.23 14.44
CA VAL A 207 43.07 -14.49 15.20
C VAL A 207 41.73 -14.52 14.48
N VAL A 208 41.70 -14.24 13.18
CA VAL A 208 40.45 -14.18 12.40
C VAL A 208 39.74 -15.54 12.41
N TYR A 209 40.46 -16.65 12.18
CA TYR A 209 39.90 -18.00 12.27
C TYR A 209 39.30 -18.27 13.66
N LYS A 210 40.02 -17.90 14.72
CA LYS A 210 39.56 -18.08 16.10
C LYS A 210 38.32 -17.22 16.42
N VAL A 211 38.24 -15.99 15.90
CA VAL A 211 37.10 -15.11 16.16
C VAL A 211 35.87 -15.58 15.37
N PHE A 212 36.00 -15.88 14.09
CA PHE A 212 34.85 -16.23 13.24
C PHE A 212 34.15 -17.54 13.66
N THR A 213 34.89 -18.48 14.25
CA THR A 213 34.31 -19.72 14.82
C THR A 213 33.39 -19.48 16.03
N ARG A 214 33.33 -18.26 16.56
CA ARG A 214 32.44 -17.88 17.68
C ARG A 214 31.10 -17.30 17.20
N TYR A 215 30.96 -16.97 15.92
CA TYR A 215 29.79 -16.26 15.38
C TYR A 215 29.12 -17.06 14.27
N THR A 216 27.80 -16.90 14.17
CA THR A 216 27.00 -17.49 13.09
C THR A 216 27.17 -16.72 11.79
N VAL A 217 26.82 -17.34 10.66
CA VAL A 217 26.93 -16.70 9.34
C VAL A 217 26.09 -15.41 9.28
N ARG A 218 24.87 -15.45 9.83
CA ARG A 218 23.95 -14.30 9.86
C ARG A 218 24.52 -13.12 10.63
N GLU A 219 25.23 -13.38 11.74
CA GLU A 219 25.85 -12.35 12.57
C GLU A 219 27.07 -11.73 11.87
N ILE A 220 27.90 -12.54 11.21
CA ILE A 220 29.06 -12.09 10.43
C ILE A 220 28.62 -11.26 9.22
N PHE A 221 27.49 -11.61 8.60
CA PHE A 221 26.96 -10.90 7.43
C PHE A 221 26.26 -9.59 7.79
N SER A 222 25.55 -9.50 8.92
CA SER A 222 24.64 -8.39 9.21
C SER A 222 24.85 -7.73 10.57
N SER A 223 24.37 -8.34 11.66
CA SER A 223 24.12 -7.62 12.91
C SER A 223 25.38 -7.29 13.71
N LYS A 224 26.47 -8.06 13.56
CA LYS A 224 27.66 -7.99 14.42
C LYS A 224 28.95 -7.62 13.68
N ARG A 225 28.86 -7.02 12.48
CA ARG A 225 30.05 -6.67 11.67
C ARG A 225 31.02 -5.73 12.36
N GLN A 226 30.49 -4.74 13.08
CA GLN A 226 31.32 -3.77 13.81
C GLN A 226 31.97 -4.43 15.04
N GLU A 227 31.17 -5.16 15.81
CA GLU A 227 31.65 -5.91 16.98
C GLU A 227 32.79 -6.86 16.61
N LEU A 228 32.64 -7.60 15.50
CA LEU A 228 33.69 -8.47 14.97
C LEU A 228 34.99 -7.72 14.66
N GLN A 229 34.90 -6.55 14.02
CA GLN A 229 36.08 -5.72 13.73
C GLN A 229 36.75 -5.25 15.01
N ASP A 230 35.98 -4.80 16.00
CA ASP A 230 36.50 -4.33 17.27
C ASP A 230 37.18 -5.45 18.06
N VAL A 231 36.59 -6.65 18.06
CA VAL A 231 37.16 -7.85 18.70
C VAL A 231 38.45 -8.28 18.00
N ILE A 232 38.47 -8.30 16.66
CA ILE A 232 39.67 -8.63 15.89
C ILE A 232 40.76 -7.58 16.13
N GLU A 233 40.42 -6.29 16.14
CA GLU A 233 41.37 -5.21 16.43
C GLU A 233 41.93 -5.32 17.86
N ALA A 234 41.08 -5.63 18.85
CA ALA A 234 41.47 -5.79 20.24
C ALA A 234 42.39 -7.01 20.46
N GLU A 235 42.13 -8.14 19.78
CA GLU A 235 43.00 -9.32 19.85
C GLU A 235 44.30 -9.15 19.04
N LEU A 236 44.27 -8.48 17.87
CA LEU A 236 45.45 -8.30 17.02
C LEU A 236 46.40 -7.19 17.50
N ARG A 237 45.90 -6.08 18.05
CA ARG A 237 46.72 -4.94 18.45
C ARG A 237 47.87 -5.33 19.40
N PRO A 238 47.66 -6.09 20.50
CA PRO A 238 48.77 -6.47 21.39
C PRO A 238 49.74 -7.47 20.73
N LEU A 239 49.25 -8.38 19.88
CA LEU A 239 50.10 -9.36 19.18
C LEU A 239 51.05 -8.66 18.20
N LEU A 240 50.52 -7.76 17.36
CA LEU A 240 51.32 -6.98 16.42
C LEU A 240 52.26 -5.99 17.14
N ALA A 241 51.81 -5.38 18.23
CA ALA A 241 52.64 -4.48 19.03
C ALA A 241 53.84 -5.20 19.68
N ALA A 242 53.69 -6.49 20.03
CA ALA A 242 54.78 -7.31 20.56
C ALA A 242 55.95 -7.45 19.58
N ASP A 243 55.69 -7.34 18.28
CA ASP A 243 56.69 -7.39 17.21
C ASP A 243 57.02 -6.02 16.58
N GLY A 244 56.50 -4.93 17.16
CA GLY A 244 56.82 -3.56 16.73
C GLY A 244 55.96 -3.06 15.57
N ILE A 245 54.82 -3.69 15.35
CA ILE A 245 53.85 -3.31 14.32
C ILE A 245 52.67 -2.61 14.98
N ALA A 246 52.41 -1.38 14.57
CA ALA A 246 51.25 -0.61 14.98
C ALA A 246 50.05 -0.91 14.06
N LEU A 247 49.02 -1.55 14.62
CA LEU A 247 47.75 -1.75 13.94
C LEU A 247 46.98 -0.42 13.83
N ARG A 248 46.68 0.02 12.61
CA ARG A 248 45.92 1.25 12.34
C ARG A 248 44.42 1.01 12.36
N ARG A 249 43.97 0.02 11.59
CA ARG A 249 42.55 -0.33 11.43
C ARG A 249 42.40 -1.70 10.79
N VAL A 250 41.36 -2.43 11.21
CA VAL A 250 40.85 -3.59 10.50
C VAL A 250 39.53 -3.20 9.84
N THR A 251 39.35 -3.51 8.56
CA THR A 251 38.12 -3.22 7.81
C THR A 251 37.60 -4.51 7.19
N MET A 252 36.27 -4.71 7.25
CA MET A 252 35.60 -5.88 6.66
C MET A 252 34.73 -5.48 5.47
N GLY A 253 35.10 -5.97 4.29
CA GLY A 253 34.49 -5.70 2.98
C GLY A 253 33.33 -6.64 2.66
N ASN A 254 33.28 -7.24 1.47
CA ASN A 254 32.22 -8.18 1.14
C ASN A 254 32.34 -9.53 1.88
N VAL A 255 31.21 -10.19 2.13
CA VAL A 255 31.13 -11.56 2.67
C VAL A 255 30.49 -12.45 1.63
N ASP A 256 31.26 -13.40 1.13
CA ASP A 256 30.81 -14.40 0.18
C ASP A 256 30.33 -15.67 0.89
N LEU A 257 29.12 -16.11 0.56
CA LEU A 257 28.47 -17.28 1.12
C LEU A 257 28.31 -18.36 0.03
N PRO A 258 28.31 -19.65 0.38
CA PRO A 258 27.94 -20.71 -0.56
C PRO A 258 26.56 -20.45 -1.17
N ALA A 259 26.40 -20.76 -2.47
CA ALA A 259 25.20 -20.43 -3.24
C ALA A 259 23.92 -20.98 -2.60
N ASP A 260 23.96 -22.22 -2.14
CA ASP A 260 22.81 -22.90 -1.53
C ASP A 260 22.34 -22.22 -0.24
N TYR A 261 23.29 -21.76 0.59
CA TYR A 261 22.96 -21.08 1.84
C TYR A 261 22.35 -19.70 1.59
N ARG A 262 22.91 -18.95 0.63
CA ARG A 262 22.35 -17.65 0.21
C ARG A 262 20.91 -17.81 -0.28
N ALA A 263 20.66 -18.79 -1.16
CA ALA A 263 19.32 -19.09 -1.65
C ALA A 263 18.36 -19.49 -0.51
N GLY A 264 18.84 -20.25 0.48
CA GLY A 264 18.08 -20.60 1.67
C GLY A 264 17.71 -19.38 2.52
N MET A 265 18.65 -18.47 2.76
CA MET A 265 18.43 -17.22 3.50
C MET A 265 17.48 -16.28 2.77
N ASP A 266 17.62 -16.13 1.45
CA ASP A 266 16.72 -15.32 0.63
C ASP A 266 15.28 -15.87 0.70
N LYS A 267 15.14 -17.20 0.73
CA LYS A 267 13.84 -17.87 0.93
C LYS A 267 13.27 -17.63 2.32
N LEU A 268 14.09 -17.72 3.37
CA LEU A 268 13.65 -17.44 4.74
C LEU A 268 13.20 -15.98 4.89
N LEU A 269 13.97 -15.03 4.34
CA LEU A 269 13.63 -13.62 4.36
C LEU A 269 12.32 -13.35 3.60
N ALA A 270 12.11 -14.01 2.45
CA ALA A 270 10.86 -13.93 1.72
C ALA A 270 9.68 -14.44 2.56
N VAL A 271 9.83 -15.58 3.23
CA VAL A 271 8.79 -16.14 4.12
C VAL A 271 8.53 -15.25 5.34
N GLU A 272 9.57 -14.68 5.94
CA GLU A 272 9.43 -13.71 7.05
C GLU A 272 8.65 -12.48 6.61
N LEU A 273 8.98 -11.92 5.44
CA LEU A 273 8.30 -10.76 4.87
C LEU A 273 6.83 -11.08 4.52
N GLU A 274 6.56 -12.25 3.92
CA GLU A 274 5.19 -12.72 3.66
C GLU A 274 4.39 -12.88 4.95
N THR A 275 5.01 -13.40 6.01
CA THR A 275 4.39 -13.55 7.32
C THR A 275 4.08 -12.20 7.95
N GLU A 276 5.02 -11.25 7.88
CA GLU A 276 4.84 -9.88 8.38
C GLU A 276 3.71 -9.15 7.63
N GLN A 277 3.67 -9.27 6.30
CA GLN A 277 2.59 -8.73 5.48
C GLN A 277 1.23 -9.36 5.82
N MET A 278 1.20 -10.67 6.05
CA MET A 278 -0.02 -11.37 6.47
C MET A 278 -0.48 -10.88 7.85
N GLN A 279 0.42 -10.76 8.82
CA GLN A 279 0.10 -10.22 10.15
C GLN A 279 -0.43 -8.79 10.06
N TYR A 280 0.22 -7.94 9.26
CA TYR A 280 -0.26 -6.58 9.02
C TYR A 280 -1.66 -6.57 8.39
N THR A 281 -1.91 -7.46 7.43
CA THR A 281 -3.23 -7.60 6.79
C THR A 281 -4.29 -8.09 7.77
N LEU A 282 -3.98 -9.05 8.63
CA LEU A 282 -4.87 -9.54 9.68
C LEU A 282 -5.17 -8.44 10.69
N GLN A 283 -4.17 -7.68 11.12
CA GLN A 283 -4.36 -6.52 12.01
C GLN A 283 -5.22 -5.43 11.35
N LEU A 284 -5.05 -5.18 10.05
CA LEU A 284 -5.89 -4.24 9.31
C LEU A 284 -7.34 -4.73 9.23
N LYS A 285 -7.55 -6.03 8.98
CA LYS A 285 -8.88 -6.64 8.96
C LYS A 285 -9.55 -6.62 10.33
N GLU A 286 -8.79 -6.88 11.40
CA GLU A 286 -9.27 -6.77 12.77
C GLU A 286 -9.71 -5.34 13.11
N LYS A 287 -8.91 -4.34 12.71
CA LYS A 287 -9.29 -2.92 12.86
C LYS A 287 -10.55 -2.57 12.06
N GLN A 288 -10.69 -3.07 10.83
CA GLN A 288 -11.89 -2.86 10.01
C GLN A 288 -13.13 -3.49 10.65
N VAL A 289 -13.02 -4.71 11.20
CA VAL A 289 -14.14 -5.35 11.93
C VAL A 289 -14.52 -4.52 13.14
N LYS A 290 -13.54 -4.08 13.93
CA LYS A 290 -13.78 -3.23 15.11
C LYS A 290 -14.40 -1.88 14.75
N GLU A 291 -13.98 -1.26 13.65
CA GLU A 291 -14.59 -0.04 13.12
C GLU A 291 -16.04 -0.27 12.75
N SER A 292 -16.35 -1.35 12.02
CA SER A 292 -17.72 -1.72 11.65
C SER A 292 -18.60 -2.04 12.87
N GLU A 293 -18.06 -2.72 13.88
CA GLU A 293 -18.76 -2.97 15.15
C GLU A 293 -19.11 -1.66 15.87
N LEU A 294 -18.14 -0.73 15.95
CA LEU A 294 -18.34 0.58 16.57
C LEU A 294 -19.34 1.43 15.78
N GLU A 295 -19.31 1.38 14.45
CA GLU A 295 -20.28 2.06 13.59
C GLU A 295 -21.69 1.50 13.75
N ALA A 296 -21.83 0.16 13.82
CA ALA A 296 -23.10 -0.50 14.04
C ALA A 296 -23.69 -0.16 15.42
N GLU A 297 -22.87 -0.15 16.47
CA GLU A 297 -23.32 0.27 17.81
C GLU A 297 -23.69 1.77 17.82
N ALA A 298 -22.90 2.62 17.15
CA ALA A 298 -23.22 4.03 17.01
C ALA A 298 -24.51 4.27 16.21
N GLU A 299 -24.78 3.48 15.17
CA GLU A 299 -26.04 3.53 14.44
C GLU A 299 -27.22 3.06 15.29
N LYS A 300 -27.08 1.97 16.03
CA LYS A 300 -28.09 1.49 16.98
C LYS A 300 -28.43 2.56 18.01
N VAL A 301 -27.43 3.15 18.68
CA VAL A 301 -27.63 4.23 19.64
C VAL A 301 -28.28 5.46 18.99
N ARG A 302 -27.91 5.81 17.76
CA ARG A 302 -28.57 6.90 17.01
C ARG A 302 -30.04 6.59 16.71
N ARG A 303 -30.37 5.36 16.30
CA ARG A 303 -31.75 4.93 16.03
C ARG A 303 -32.60 4.94 17.30
N GLU A 304 -32.05 4.45 18.42
CA GLU A 304 -32.73 4.50 19.73
C GLU A 304 -33.01 5.94 20.16
N LYS A 305 -32.01 6.83 20.09
CA LYS A 305 -32.19 8.26 20.41
C LYS A 305 -33.18 8.97 19.49
N ALA A 306 -33.18 8.64 18.19
CA ALA A 306 -34.14 9.21 17.25
C ALA A 306 -35.58 8.75 17.54
N ALA A 307 -35.75 7.47 17.91
CA ALA A 307 -37.05 6.93 18.33
C ALA A 307 -37.53 7.56 19.65
N GLU A 308 -36.63 7.72 20.63
CA GLU A 308 -36.92 8.41 21.89
C GLU A 308 -37.29 9.89 21.65
N ALA A 309 -36.55 10.59 20.80
CA ALA A 309 -36.86 11.97 20.43
C ALA A 309 -38.22 12.09 19.75
N SER A 310 -38.55 11.19 18.82
CA SER A 310 -39.86 11.16 18.14
C SER A 310 -41.00 10.86 19.11
N ALA A 311 -40.80 9.92 20.04
CA ALA A 311 -41.79 9.62 21.08
C ALA A 311 -41.99 10.82 22.01
N ASN A 312 -40.91 11.49 22.42
CA ASN A 312 -40.98 12.70 23.23
C ASN A 312 -41.68 13.85 22.48
N GLU A 313 -41.42 14.02 21.19
CA GLU A 313 -42.10 15.00 20.36
C GLU A 313 -43.62 14.73 20.30
N GLN A 314 -44.03 13.46 20.14
CA GLN A 314 -45.44 13.08 20.19
C GLN A 314 -46.07 13.35 21.56
N ILE A 315 -45.35 13.06 22.66
CA ILE A 315 -45.82 13.36 24.02
C ILE A 315 -46.00 14.87 24.20
N ILE A 316 -45.04 15.68 23.75
CA ILE A 316 -45.11 17.15 23.84
C ILE A 316 -46.27 17.68 23.00
N ALA A 317 -46.43 17.20 21.77
CA ALA A 317 -47.53 17.59 20.89
C ALA A 317 -48.90 17.21 21.49
N ALA A 318 -49.04 16.01 22.04
CA ALA A 318 -50.25 15.57 22.72
C ALA A 318 -50.56 16.42 23.96
N LYS A 319 -49.55 16.74 24.78
CA LYS A 319 -49.69 17.65 25.94
C LYS A 319 -50.10 19.06 25.51
N ALA A 320 -49.51 19.59 24.44
CA ALA A 320 -49.85 20.90 23.90
C ALA A 320 -51.30 20.92 23.37
N GLN A 321 -51.73 19.85 22.69
CA GLN A 321 -53.13 19.69 22.26
C GLN A 321 -54.09 19.58 23.44
N GLU A 322 -53.74 18.80 24.47
CA GLU A 322 -54.52 18.69 25.72
C GLU A 322 -54.69 20.06 26.38
N GLU A 323 -53.60 20.83 26.52
CA GLU A 323 -53.60 22.17 27.10
C GLU A 323 -54.43 23.15 26.27
N ALA A 324 -54.31 23.12 24.93
CA ALA A 324 -55.18 23.90 24.05
C ALA A 324 -56.66 23.52 24.22
N MET A 325 -56.97 22.22 24.33
CA MET A 325 -58.34 21.75 24.55
C MET A 325 -58.91 22.23 25.89
N LYS A 326 -58.09 22.30 26.96
CA LYS A 326 -58.54 22.85 28.26
C LYS A 326 -59.07 24.27 28.13
N HIS A 327 -58.48 25.10 27.26
CA HIS A 327 -58.97 26.46 27.01
C HIS A 327 -60.10 26.54 25.99
N VAL A 328 -60.11 25.67 24.98
CA VAL A 328 -61.14 25.65 23.93
C VAL A 328 -62.46 25.06 24.42
N ILE A 329 -62.44 24.06 25.32
CA ILE A 329 -63.66 23.39 25.80
C ILE A 329 -64.63 24.37 26.48
N PRO A 330 -64.22 25.24 27.43
CA PRO A 330 -65.13 26.22 28.03
C PRO A 330 -65.74 27.18 27.01
N PHE A 331 -64.96 27.59 26.01
CA PHE A 331 -65.46 28.44 24.92
C PHE A 331 -66.49 27.70 24.05
N LYS A 332 -66.22 26.44 23.68
CA LYS A 332 -67.19 25.61 22.95
C LYS A 332 -68.44 25.29 23.77
N GLN A 333 -68.31 25.07 25.08
CA GLN A 333 -69.45 24.88 25.98
C GLN A 333 -70.35 26.13 25.97
N LYS A 334 -69.77 27.33 26.08
CA LYS A 334 -70.53 28.59 25.96
C LYS A 334 -71.17 28.76 24.58
N GLN A 335 -70.48 28.39 23.50
CA GLN A 335 -71.07 28.41 22.14
C GLN A 335 -72.24 27.43 21.99
N ILE A 336 -72.13 26.23 22.57
CA ILE A 336 -73.22 25.24 22.56
C ILE A 336 -74.41 25.77 23.36
N GLU A 337 -74.15 26.35 24.54
CA GLU A 337 -75.19 26.96 25.38
C GLU A 337 -75.89 28.11 24.65
N GLN A 338 -75.13 29.02 24.02
CA GLN A 338 -75.68 30.09 23.21
C GLN A 338 -76.53 29.54 22.06
N ARG A 339 -76.03 28.57 21.29
CA ARG A 339 -76.80 27.93 20.20
C ARG A 339 -78.05 27.23 20.70
N ARG A 340 -78.00 26.63 21.90
CA ARG A 340 -79.17 26.01 22.52
C ARG A 340 -80.22 27.04 22.87
N LEU A 341 -79.82 28.16 23.47
CA LEU A 341 -80.71 29.29 23.78
C LEU A 341 -81.31 29.91 22.50
N GLU A 342 -80.50 30.09 21.45
CA GLU A 342 -80.97 30.54 20.14
C GLU A 342 -81.97 29.57 19.52
N ALA A 343 -81.70 28.26 19.56
CA ALA A 343 -82.61 27.23 19.06
C ALA A 343 -83.92 27.16 19.85
N ASP A 344 -83.87 27.30 21.18
CA ASP A 344 -85.06 27.35 22.05
C ASP A 344 -85.90 28.61 21.76
N ALA A 345 -85.26 29.76 21.55
CA ALA A 345 -85.92 31.01 21.16
C ALA A 345 -86.55 30.91 19.76
N GLU A 346 -85.84 30.32 18.79
CA GLU A 346 -86.36 30.11 17.44
C GLU A 346 -87.54 29.14 17.44
N LYS A 347 -87.46 28.05 18.22
CA LYS A 347 -88.56 27.10 18.42
C LYS A 347 -89.79 27.81 19.01
N ALA A 348 -89.60 28.62 20.05
CA ALA A 348 -90.69 29.40 20.64
C ALA A 348 -91.31 30.38 19.64
N ALA A 349 -90.49 31.07 18.84
CA ALA A 349 -90.96 31.96 17.78
C ALA A 349 -91.74 31.22 16.69
N ARG A 350 -91.29 30.03 16.26
CA ARG A 350 -92.01 29.18 15.30
C ARG A 350 -93.36 28.72 15.84
N ILE A 351 -93.43 28.29 17.12
CA ILE A 351 -94.69 27.91 17.76
C ILE A 351 -95.67 29.09 17.78
N ARG A 352 -95.21 30.28 18.19
CA ARG A 352 -96.05 31.48 18.25
C ARG A 352 -96.58 31.90 16.88
N THR A 353 -95.74 31.80 15.83
CA THR A 353 -96.16 32.04 14.44
C THR A 353 -97.16 30.97 13.97
N ALA A 354 -96.95 29.70 14.32
CA ALA A 354 -97.87 28.62 14.01
C ALA A 354 -99.22 28.78 14.74
N GLU A 355 -99.22 29.22 16.00
CA GLU A 355 -100.43 29.54 16.76
C GLU A 355 -101.18 30.71 16.15
N GLY A 356 -100.48 31.80 15.81
CA GLY A 356 -101.08 32.97 15.15
C GLY A 356 -101.69 32.63 13.79
N THR A 357 -101.03 31.81 12.98
CA THR A 357 -101.58 31.33 11.69
C THR A 357 -102.76 30.37 11.89
N ALA A 358 -102.74 29.51 12.91
CA ALA A 358 -103.85 28.62 13.24
C ALA A 358 -105.08 29.40 13.77
N GLU A 359 -104.85 30.47 14.53
CA GLU A 359 -105.91 31.35 15.03
C GLU A 359 -106.50 32.20 13.90
N ALA A 360 -105.68 32.76 13.00
CA ALA A 360 -106.14 33.45 11.80
C ALA A 360 -107.05 32.55 10.93
N ARG A 361 -106.64 31.30 10.68
CA ARG A 361 -107.46 30.32 9.94
C ARG A 361 -108.77 29.99 10.66
N ARG A 362 -108.78 29.93 12.00
CA ARG A 362 -110.01 29.73 12.78
C ARG A 362 -110.98 30.90 12.62
N ILE A 363 -110.47 32.13 12.65
CA ILE A 363 -111.28 33.35 12.46
C ILE A 363 -111.85 33.41 11.04
N GLU A 364 -111.04 33.12 10.02
CA GLU A 364 -111.48 33.08 8.62
C GLU A 364 -112.55 32.00 8.40
N ALA A 365 -112.33 30.78 8.90
CA ALA A 365 -113.30 29.68 8.78
C ALA A 365 -114.61 30.00 9.52
N GLN A 366 -114.54 30.64 10.69
CA GLN A 366 -115.71 31.08 11.44
C GLN A 366 -116.47 32.18 10.69
N GLY A 367 -115.76 33.18 10.14
CA GLY A 367 -116.35 34.24 9.32
C GLY A 367 -117.00 33.71 8.04
N GLU A 368 -116.40 32.72 7.39
CA GLU A 368 -116.98 32.05 6.24
C GLU A 368 -118.21 31.20 6.62
N ALA A 369 -118.15 30.46 7.73
CA ALA A 369 -119.28 29.70 8.24
C ALA A 369 -120.48 30.59 8.60
N ASP A 370 -120.24 31.72 9.26
CA ASP A 370 -121.28 32.69 9.61
C ASP A 370 -121.86 33.38 8.36
N SER A 371 -121.02 33.63 7.34
CA SER A 371 -121.47 34.14 6.04
C SER A 371 -122.34 33.12 5.30
N ARG A 372 -121.94 31.85 5.27
CA ARG A 372 -122.72 30.75 4.68
C ARG A 372 -124.05 30.53 5.40
N ARG A 373 -124.08 30.65 6.74
CA ARG A 373 -125.32 30.57 7.53
C ARG A 373 -126.29 31.69 7.16
N LYS A 374 -125.84 32.94 7.09
CA LYS A 374 -126.70 34.07 6.70
C LYS A 374 -127.27 33.93 5.28
N LEU A 375 -126.47 33.41 4.33
CA LEU A 375 -126.95 33.11 2.99
C LEU A 375 -128.03 32.01 2.99
N ALA A 376 -127.80 30.92 3.72
CA ALA A 376 -128.78 29.83 3.84
C ALA A 376 -130.08 30.28 4.53
N GLU A 377 -129.98 31.15 5.55
CA GLU A 377 -131.11 31.72 6.26
C GLU A 377 -131.92 32.68 5.35
N ALA A 378 -131.24 33.46 4.51
CA ALA A 378 -131.87 34.30 3.49
C ALA A 378 -132.58 33.46 2.40
N ASP A 379 -131.97 32.35 1.96
CA ASP A 379 -132.60 31.43 1.01
C ASP A 379 -133.81 30.70 1.61
N ALA A 380 -133.72 30.28 2.88
CA ALA A 380 -134.85 29.68 3.59
C ALA A 380 -136.03 30.66 3.69
N TYR A 381 -135.76 31.93 4.05
CA TYR A 381 -136.76 32.99 4.09
C TYR A 381 -137.40 33.24 2.71
N ARG A 382 -136.61 33.25 1.64
CA ARG A 382 -137.09 33.41 0.26
C ARG A 382 -138.02 32.27 -0.15
N VAL A 383 -137.66 31.01 0.16
CA VAL A 383 -138.49 29.83 -0.16
C VAL A 383 -139.78 29.85 0.65
N GLU A 384 -139.75 30.24 1.93
CA GLU A 384 -140.95 30.36 2.76
C GLU A 384 -141.95 31.38 2.17
N GLN A 385 -141.46 32.55 1.73
CA GLN A 385 -142.31 33.58 1.13
C GLN A 385 -142.90 33.14 -0.22
N LEU A 386 -142.11 32.50 -1.09
CA LEU A 386 -142.62 31.93 -2.33
C LEU A 386 -143.65 30.83 -2.08
N GLY A 387 -143.45 30.01 -1.05
CA GLY A 387 -144.42 29.00 -0.61
C GLY A 387 -145.76 29.60 -0.16
N LYS A 388 -145.72 30.70 0.62
CA LYS A 388 -146.93 31.44 1.02
C LYS A 388 -147.67 32.00 -0.19
N VAL A 389 -146.97 32.66 -1.12
CA VAL A 389 -147.58 33.19 -2.36
C VAL A 389 -148.20 32.07 -3.21
N ALA A 390 -147.50 30.94 -3.36
CA ALA A 390 -148.02 29.79 -4.11
C ALA A 390 -149.29 29.20 -3.48
N SER A 391 -149.35 29.09 -2.14
CA SER A 391 -150.53 28.59 -1.43
C SER A 391 -151.72 29.55 -1.55
N GLU A 392 -151.50 30.86 -1.42
CA GLU A 392 -152.55 31.86 -1.63
C GLU A 392 -153.09 31.81 -3.06
N GLN A 393 -152.21 31.60 -4.05
CA GLN A 393 -152.62 31.49 -5.44
C GLN A 393 -153.46 30.24 -5.68
N LEU A 394 -153.09 29.10 -5.08
CA LEU A 394 -153.90 27.87 -5.15
C LEU A 394 -155.26 28.02 -4.47
N GLU A 395 -155.34 28.78 -3.37
CA GLU A 395 -156.61 29.07 -2.69
C GLU A 395 -157.53 29.96 -3.55
N ARG A 396 -156.97 30.97 -4.23
CA ARG A 396 -157.71 31.80 -5.20
C ARG A 396 -158.19 30.98 -6.40
N ASP A 397 -157.33 30.13 -6.95
CA ASP A 397 -157.67 29.20 -8.03
C ASP A 397 -158.82 28.26 -7.59
N GLY A 398 -158.73 27.71 -6.36
CA GLY A 398 -159.75 26.84 -5.78
C GLY A 398 -161.11 27.54 -5.62
N ALA A 399 -161.11 28.76 -5.08
CA ALA A 399 -162.33 29.55 -4.89
C ALA A 399 -163.02 29.89 -6.23
N LEU A 400 -162.24 30.13 -7.30
CA LEU A 400 -162.77 30.36 -8.65
C LEU A 400 -163.38 29.09 -9.26
N ILE A 401 -162.75 27.93 -9.03
CA ILE A 401 -163.27 26.63 -9.51
C ILE A 401 -164.59 26.26 -8.83
N THR A 402 -164.73 26.52 -7.52
CA THR A 402 -165.97 26.22 -6.79
C THR A 402 -167.16 27.06 -7.26
N LYS A 403 -166.95 28.33 -7.63
CA LYS A 403 -168.04 29.22 -8.06
C LYS A 403 -168.54 28.96 -9.49
N HIS A 404 -167.70 28.41 -10.35
CA HIS A 404 -168.01 28.22 -11.77
C HIS A 404 -167.58 26.81 -12.24
N PRO A 405 -168.40 25.77 -12.06
CA PRO A 405 -168.03 24.38 -12.35
C PRO A 405 -167.72 24.11 -13.84
N LEU A 406 -168.12 24.99 -14.76
CA LEU A 406 -167.76 24.90 -16.19
C LEU A 406 -166.31 25.33 -16.49
N LEU A 407 -165.60 25.99 -15.56
CA LEU A 407 -164.19 26.41 -15.74
C LEU A 407 -163.17 25.31 -15.46
N ILE A 408 -163.58 24.13 -14.97
CA ILE A 408 -162.67 23.01 -14.70
C ILE A 408 -161.96 22.57 -15.99
N GLN A 409 -162.66 22.55 -17.12
CA GLN A 409 -162.07 22.17 -18.40
C GLN A 409 -161.05 23.20 -18.90
N LYS A 410 -161.28 24.51 -18.65
CA LYS A 410 -160.31 25.56 -19.00
C LYS A 410 -159.08 25.55 -18.09
N THR A 411 -159.25 25.43 -16.77
CA THR A 411 -158.14 25.44 -15.81
C THR A 411 -157.26 24.19 -15.91
N LEU A 412 -157.87 23.02 -16.16
CA LEU A 412 -157.13 21.80 -16.47
C LEU A 412 -156.36 21.94 -17.80
N ALA A 413 -156.97 22.55 -18.82
CA ALA A 413 -156.31 22.82 -20.09
C ALA A 413 -155.14 23.83 -19.95
N ASP A 414 -155.29 24.94 -19.21
CA ASP A 414 -154.20 25.91 -19.01
C ASP A 414 -153.02 25.29 -18.22
N LYS A 415 -153.27 24.50 -17.16
CA LYS A 415 -152.18 23.81 -16.42
C LYS A 415 -151.55 22.64 -17.18
N LEU A 416 -152.22 22.10 -18.21
CA LEU A 416 -151.67 21.07 -19.10
C LEU A 416 -151.04 21.65 -20.39
N SER A 417 -151.48 22.82 -20.85
CA SER A 417 -151.04 23.44 -22.12
C SER A 417 -149.57 23.84 -22.08
N ASP A 418 -149.08 24.35 -20.95
CA ASP A 418 -147.66 24.72 -20.80
C ASP A 418 -146.70 23.52 -20.75
N ARG A 419 -147.20 22.28 -20.78
CA ARG A 419 -146.39 21.06 -20.75
C ARG A 419 -146.51 20.17 -21.99
N VAL A 420 -147.13 20.63 -23.09
CA VAL A 420 -147.15 19.91 -24.38
C VAL A 420 -146.21 20.58 -25.40
N SER A 421 -145.02 20.02 -25.59
CA SER A 421 -144.05 20.45 -26.62
C SER A 421 -144.19 19.60 -27.90
N VAL A 422 -144.64 20.21 -29.01
CA VAL A 422 -144.72 19.58 -30.35
C VAL A 422 -143.43 19.84 -31.13
N ILE A 423 -142.65 18.79 -31.40
CA ILE A 423 -141.39 18.84 -32.16
C ILE A 423 -141.70 18.57 -33.64
N ILE A 424 -141.40 19.51 -34.54
CA ILE A 424 -141.48 19.34 -36.00
C ILE A 424 -140.08 19.02 -36.52
N ALA A 425 -139.89 17.85 -37.15
CA ALA A 425 -138.63 17.44 -37.78
C ALA A 425 -138.71 17.57 -39.32
N PRO A 426 -137.65 18.05 -40.01
CA PRO A 426 -137.63 18.18 -41.47
C PRO A 426 -137.37 16.85 -42.22
N THR A 427 -137.89 16.75 -43.46
CA THR A 427 -137.85 15.56 -44.35
C THR A 427 -136.46 15.28 -44.97
N PRO A 428 -135.96 14.02 -45.01
CA PRO A 428 -134.72 13.64 -45.69
C PRO A 428 -134.86 13.55 -47.23
N ALA A 429 -133.77 13.81 -47.96
CA ALA A 429 -133.73 13.90 -49.44
C ALA A 429 -133.84 12.55 -50.19
N ASP A 430 -133.88 11.41 -49.49
CA ASP A 430 -133.81 10.07 -50.10
C ASP A 430 -135.13 9.26 -50.05
N GLY A 431 -136.29 9.92 -49.86
CA GLY A 431 -137.62 9.28 -50.05
C GLY A 431 -137.96 8.10 -49.11
N GLY A 432 -137.16 7.87 -48.06
CA GLY A 432 -137.34 6.83 -47.04
C GLY A 432 -137.86 7.35 -45.70
N PHE A 433 -138.46 6.43 -44.93
CA PHE A 433 -139.22 6.61 -43.68
C PHE A 433 -138.60 7.54 -42.60
N ILE A 434 -139.44 8.44 -42.05
CA ILE A 434 -139.11 9.57 -41.14
C ILE A 434 -138.53 9.15 -39.77
N GLY A 435 -138.65 7.88 -39.37
CA GLY A 435 -138.17 7.39 -38.06
C GLY A 435 -136.66 7.12 -37.95
N ALA A 436 -135.91 7.12 -39.05
CA ALA A 436 -134.50 6.67 -39.04
C ALA A 436 -133.52 7.66 -38.39
N ASN A 437 -133.80 8.97 -38.40
CA ASN A 437 -132.93 10.01 -37.81
C ASN A 437 -133.28 10.39 -36.37
N LEU A 438 -134.35 9.82 -35.81
CA LEU A 438 -134.62 9.90 -34.36
C LEU A 438 -134.02 8.69 -33.63
N ILE A 439 -133.64 7.62 -34.35
CA ILE A 439 -132.99 6.42 -33.83
C ILE A 439 -131.96 5.89 -34.86
N GLY A 440 -130.85 6.62 -35.02
CA GLY A 440 -129.70 6.30 -35.90
C GLY A 440 -128.97 7.59 -36.30
N GLY A 441 -127.65 7.71 -36.37
CA GLY A 441 -126.49 6.80 -36.26
C GLY A 441 -125.28 7.58 -36.82
N MET A 442 -124.12 7.61 -36.16
CA MET A 442 -122.82 7.05 -36.59
C MET A 442 -121.78 7.71 -35.65
N LYS A 443 -120.91 7.01 -34.90
CA LYS A 443 -119.76 6.20 -35.34
C LYS A 443 -118.89 6.85 -36.43
N ALA A 444 -117.83 7.53 -35.98
CA ALA A 444 -116.47 7.56 -36.54
C ALA A 444 -115.56 7.93 -35.33
N GLN A 445 -114.63 7.11 -34.82
CA GLN A 445 -113.30 6.76 -35.38
C GLN A 445 -112.59 8.01 -35.93
N ALA A 446 -111.40 8.41 -35.50
CA ALA A 446 -110.22 7.60 -35.23
C ALA A 446 -109.19 8.29 -34.32
N MET A 447 -108.33 7.46 -33.70
CA MET A 447 -106.86 7.57 -33.51
C MET A 447 -106.26 8.99 -33.36
N THR A 448 -105.35 9.25 -32.41
CA THR A 448 -103.91 8.92 -32.57
C THR A 448 -103.11 9.29 -31.29
N GLN A 449 -102.28 8.33 -30.84
CA GLN A 449 -100.95 8.42 -30.18
C GLN A 449 -100.70 9.28 -28.91
N ALA A 450 -100.35 8.56 -27.83
CA ALA A 450 -99.18 8.63 -26.90
C ALA A 450 -98.02 9.62 -27.18
N PRO A 451 -96.88 9.61 -26.41
CA PRO A 451 -96.61 9.82 -24.97
C PRO A 451 -95.45 10.86 -24.74
N GLN A 452 -94.94 10.98 -23.50
CA GLN A 452 -93.67 11.66 -23.06
C GLN A 452 -93.73 13.20 -22.97
N GLU A 453 -93.12 13.93 -22.02
CA GLU A 453 -92.10 13.72 -20.98
C GLU A 453 -92.51 14.37 -19.65
#